data_AF-Q4L3G4-F1
#
_entry.id   AF-Q4L3G4-F1
#
_cell.length_a   1.000
_cell.length_b   1.000
_cell.length_c   1.000
_cell.angle_alpha   90.00
_cell.angle_beta   90.00
_cell.angle_gamma   90.00
#
_symmetry.space_group_name_H-M   'P 1'
#
loop_
_entity.id
_entity.type
_entity.pdbx_description
1 polymer ?
#
loop_
_entity_poly.entity_id
_entity_poly.type
_entity_poly.pdbx_seq_one_letter_code
_entity_poly.pdbx_strand_id
1 'polypeptide(L)'
;MSKKVEEIGNQYTSDKNRKRQRQQKKMRVVRRRVTVFGGILLAIIIILSIMLVVQKQSNDKAAVERKHKEEQFQKKQDEEIALKEELSNLNNKDYIEKVARDDYYLSNKGEVIFKLPNNDDDSKSKSSNDN
;
A
#
# COMPACT_ATOMS: atom_id res chain seq x y z
N MET A 1 -10.46 58.70 36.34
CA MET A 1 -10.88 58.63 37.76
C MET A 1 -11.81 57.44 37.95
N SER A 2 -11.31 56.31 38.48
CA SER A 2 -12.15 55.13 38.76
C SER A 2 -12.80 55.30 40.12
N LYS A 3 -14.14 55.37 40.17
CA LYS A 3 -14.91 55.52 41.41
C LYS A 3 -14.81 54.22 42.23
N LYS A 4 -14.21 54.31 43.42
CA LYS A 4 -14.17 53.21 44.38
C LYS A 4 -15.58 53.01 44.93
N VAL A 5 -16.23 51.91 44.52
CA VAL A 5 -17.54 51.53 45.05
C VAL A 5 -17.32 50.94 46.44
N GLU A 6 -17.74 51.65 47.49
CA GLU A 6 -17.67 51.16 48.86
C GLU A 6 -18.81 50.18 49.14
N GLU A 7 -18.48 49.05 49.77
CA GLU A 7 -19.47 48.09 50.20
C GLU A 7 -20.29 48.65 51.36
N ILE A 8 -21.61 48.56 51.26
CA ILE A 8 -22.52 48.89 52.35
C ILE A 8 -22.23 47.91 53.50
N GLY A 9 -21.66 48.41 54.60
CA GLY A 9 -21.19 47.64 55.76
C GLY A 9 -22.30 47.03 56.61
N ASN A 10 -23.19 46.26 56.00
CA ASN A 10 -24.29 45.54 56.64
C ASN A 10 -23.98 44.04 56.76
N GLN A 11 -24.56 43.37 57.76
CA GLN A 11 -24.47 41.92 57.96
C GLN A 11 -25.03 41.15 56.76
N TYR A 12 -26.14 41.60 56.17
CA TYR A 12 -26.74 40.93 55.02
C TYR A 12 -25.83 40.92 53.78
N THR A 13 -25.19 42.06 53.46
CA THR A 13 -24.27 42.19 52.33
C THR A 13 -23.00 41.39 52.57
N SER A 14 -22.46 41.43 53.79
CA SER A 14 -21.30 40.64 54.20
C SER A 14 -21.52 39.13 54.03
N ASP A 15 -22.66 38.60 54.47
CA ASP A 15 -22.97 37.18 54.33
C ASP A 15 -23.19 36.76 52.87
N LYS A 16 -23.86 37.61 52.07
CA LYS A 16 -24.06 37.35 50.64
C LYS A 16 -22.74 37.37 49.86
N ASN A 17 -21.85 38.31 50.19
CA ASN A 17 -20.51 38.39 49.64
C ASN A 17 -19.66 37.19 50.04
N ARG A 18 -19.72 36.75 51.30
CA ARG A 18 -19.03 35.54 51.77
C ARG A 18 -19.52 34.28 51.04
N LYS A 19 -20.84 34.15 50.80
CA LYS A 19 -21.41 33.06 49.99
C LYS A 19 -20.94 33.12 48.53
N ARG A 20 -20.96 34.31 47.91
CA ARG A 20 -20.47 34.52 46.53
C ARG A 20 -18.98 34.18 46.39
N GLN A 21 -18.14 34.64 47.31
CA GLN A 21 -16.71 34.32 47.30
C GLN A 21 -16.45 32.82 47.47
N ARG A 22 -17.19 32.13 48.35
CA ARG A 22 -17.11 30.67 48.49
C ARG A 22 -17.51 29.94 47.20
N GLN A 23 -18.59 30.37 46.55
CA GLN A 23 -19.02 29.80 45.26
C GLN A 23 -17.98 30.05 44.15
N GLN A 24 -17.45 31.27 44.04
CA GLN A 24 -16.41 31.58 43.05
C GLN A 24 -15.13 30.77 43.27
N LYS A 25 -14.70 30.58 44.53
CA LYS A 25 -13.57 29.70 44.86
C LYS A 25 -13.83 28.26 44.42
N LYS A 26 -15.03 27.72 44.69
CA LYS A 26 -15.42 26.38 44.23
C LYS A 26 -15.41 26.27 42.70
N MET A 27 -16.01 27.23 41.99
CA MET A 27 -16.05 27.23 40.53
C MET A 27 -14.65 27.38 39.90
N ARG A 28 -13.74 28.15 40.51
CA ARG A 28 -12.35 28.23 40.05
C ARG A 28 -11.64 26.89 40.15
N VAL A 29 -11.81 26.17 41.25
CA VAL A 29 -11.21 24.83 41.43
C VAL A 29 -11.78 23.84 40.42
N VAL A 30 -13.10 23.84 40.23
CA VAL A 30 -13.76 22.96 39.25
C VAL A 30 -13.31 23.28 37.84
N ARG A 31 -13.30 24.56 37.43
CA ARG A 31 -12.81 24.98 36.10
C ARG A 31 -11.37 24.52 35.89
N ARG A 32 -10.49 24.73 36.86
CA ARG A 32 -9.07 24.32 36.77
C ARG A 32 -8.94 22.81 36.58
N ARG A 33 -9.73 22.00 37.29
CA ARG A 33 -9.76 20.54 37.08
C ARG A 33 -10.25 20.18 35.68
N VAL A 34 -11.35 20.77 35.23
CA VAL A 34 -11.93 20.52 33.90
C VAL A 34 -10.99 20.95 32.79
N THR A 35 -10.24 22.05 32.94
CA THR A 35 -9.26 22.46 31.91
C THR A 35 -8.09 21.49 31.82
N VAL A 36 -7.61 20.97 32.95
CA VAL A 36 -6.53 19.97 32.96
C VAL A 36 -7.00 18.65 32.36
N PHE A 37 -8.12 18.10 32.84
CA PHE A 37 -8.63 16.83 32.32
C PHE A 37 -9.10 16.96 30.86
N GLY A 38 -9.77 18.05 30.51
CA GLY A 38 -10.20 18.33 29.15
C GLY A 38 -9.01 18.54 28.21
N GLY A 39 -7.96 19.24 28.65
CA GLY A 39 -6.73 19.41 27.88
C GLY A 39 -6.01 18.09 27.62
N ILE A 40 -5.90 17.21 28.63
CA ILE A 40 -5.32 15.87 28.48
C ILE A 40 -6.14 15.04 27.50
N LEU A 41 -7.47 15.04 27.63
CA LEU A 41 -8.36 14.28 26.75
C LEU A 41 -8.27 14.77 25.31
N LEU A 42 -8.19 16.10 25.11
CA LEU A 42 -8.02 16.72 23.79
C LEU A 42 -6.65 16.40 23.18
N ALA A 43 -5.58 16.38 23.98
CA ALA A 43 -4.26 15.94 23.54
C ALA A 43 -4.26 14.47 23.09
N ILE A 44 -4.92 13.58 23.84
CA ILE A 44 -5.09 12.17 23.46
C ILE A 44 -5.84 12.06 22.13
N ILE A 45 -6.93 12.80 21.93
CA ILE A 45 -7.69 12.79 20.67
C ILE A 45 -6.81 13.24 19.50
N ILE A 46 -6.00 14.29 19.67
CA ILE A 46 -5.09 14.77 18.62
C ILE A 46 -4.06 13.68 18.26
N ILE A 47 -3.43 13.05 19.26
CA ILE A 47 -2.45 11.98 19.04
C ILE A 47 -3.09 10.80 18.29
N LEU A 48 -4.27 10.36 18.72
CA LEU A 48 -5.01 9.27 18.07
C LEU A 48 -5.40 9.62 16.63
N SER A 49 -5.78 10.89 16.38
CA SER A 49 -6.12 11.37 15.04
C SER A 49 -4.91 11.34 14.10
N ILE A 50 -3.74 11.79 14.57
CA ILE A 50 -2.48 11.73 13.81
C ILE A 50 -2.11 10.26 13.54
N MET A 51 -2.20 9.39 14.56
CA MET A 51 -1.90 7.98 14.43
C MET A 51 -2.82 7.30 13.40
N LEU A 52 -4.11 7.61 13.38
CA LEU A 52 -5.07 7.08 12.41
C LEU A 52 -4.72 7.47 10.97
N VAL A 53 -4.33 8.72 10.73
CA VAL A 53 -3.94 9.19 9.40
C VAL A 53 -2.66 8.51 8.92
N VAL A 54 -1.66 8.38 9.79
CA VAL A 54 -0.40 7.67 9.49
C VAL A 54 -0.65 6.18 9.22
N GLN A 55 -1.49 5.54 10.04
CA GLN A 55 -1.86 4.14 9.88
C GLN A 55 -2.55 3.90 8.53
N LYS A 56 -3.47 4.78 8.13
CA LYS A 56 -4.17 4.67 6.84
C LYS A 56 -3.20 4.76 5.66
N GLN A 57 -2.29 5.74 5.68
CA GLN A 57 -1.26 5.86 4.63
C GLN A 57 -0.31 4.65 4.59
N SER A 58 0.09 4.13 5.75
CA SER A 58 0.94 2.93 5.82
C SER A 58 0.23 1.70 5.27
N ASN A 59 -1.07 1.56 5.52
CA ASN A 59 -1.84 0.42 5.06
C ASN A 59 -2.07 0.45 3.54
N ASP A 60 -2.35 1.63 2.98
CA ASP A 60 -2.48 1.81 1.53
C ASP A 60 -1.16 1.50 0.82
N LYS A 61 -0.03 1.97 1.35
CA LYS A 61 1.31 1.64 0.83
C LYS A 61 1.60 0.14 0.90
N ALA A 62 1.30 -0.50 2.03
CA ALA A 62 1.49 -1.94 2.18
C ALA A 62 0.60 -2.75 1.23
N ALA A 63 -0.64 -2.30 0.97
CA ALA A 63 -1.53 -2.95 0.01
C ALA A 63 -1.00 -2.85 -1.43
N VAL A 64 -0.49 -1.67 -1.83
CA VAL A 64 0.13 -1.48 -3.15
C VAL A 64 1.40 -2.32 -3.28
N GLU A 65 2.27 -2.31 -2.27
CA GLU A 65 3.49 -3.10 -2.28
C GLU A 65 3.21 -4.61 -2.36
N ARG A 66 2.17 -5.08 -1.65
CA ARG A 66 1.71 -6.48 -1.75
C ARG A 66 1.23 -6.83 -3.14
N LYS A 67 0.41 -5.99 -3.78
CA LYS A 67 -0.04 -6.23 -5.16
C LYS A 67 1.14 -6.32 -6.14
N HIS A 68 2.09 -5.39 -6.03
CA HIS A 68 3.27 -5.39 -6.90
C HIS A 68 4.16 -6.63 -6.69
N LYS A 69 4.33 -7.05 -5.43
CA LYS A 69 5.06 -8.30 -5.11
C LYS A 69 4.33 -9.53 -5.62
N GLU A 70 3.01 -9.58 -5.52
CA GLU A 70 2.19 -10.68 -6.06
C GLU A 70 2.32 -10.75 -7.58
N GLU A 71 2.19 -9.63 -8.28
CA GLU A 71 2.37 -9.58 -9.74
C GLU A 71 3.76 -10.04 -10.17
N GLN A 72 4.82 -9.62 -9.47
CA GLN A 72 6.17 -10.11 -9.74
C GLN A 72 6.34 -11.59 -9.44
N PHE A 73 5.69 -12.10 -8.39
CA PHE A 73 5.73 -13.51 -8.05
C PHE A 73 5.05 -14.35 -9.13
N GLN A 74 3.88 -13.93 -9.62
CA GLN A 74 3.18 -14.61 -10.70
C GLN A 74 4.00 -14.61 -12.00
N LYS A 75 4.58 -13.48 -12.39
CA LYS A 75 5.48 -13.42 -13.55
C LYS A 75 6.65 -14.40 -13.46
N LYS A 76 7.27 -14.50 -12.28
CA LYS A 76 8.36 -15.45 -12.06
C LYS A 76 7.88 -16.90 -12.09
N GLN A 77 6.66 -17.17 -11.61
CA GLN A 77 6.08 -18.50 -11.67
C GLN A 77 5.77 -18.91 -13.11
N ASP A 78 5.23 -18.00 -13.92
CA ASP A 78 4.98 -18.22 -15.35
C ASP A 78 6.30 -18.47 -16.10
N GLU A 79 7.34 -17.68 -15.81
CA GLU A 79 8.67 -17.85 -16.38
C GLU A 79 9.29 -19.22 -15.99
N GLU A 80 9.18 -19.61 -14.72
CA GLU A 80 9.60 -20.95 -14.26
C GLU A 80 8.87 -22.08 -14.98
N ILE A 81 7.56 -21.94 -15.23
CA ILE A 81 6.77 -22.95 -15.96
C ILE A 81 7.24 -23.02 -17.43
N ALA A 82 7.39 -21.87 -18.09
CA ALA A 82 7.85 -21.81 -19.47
C ALA A 82 9.26 -22.41 -19.63
N LEU A 83 10.19 -22.08 -18.72
CA LEU A 83 11.54 -22.64 -18.72
C LEU A 83 11.54 -24.15 -18.46
N LYS A 84 10.65 -24.67 -17.60
CA LYS A 84 10.51 -26.12 -17.39
C LYS A 84 9.96 -26.83 -18.61
N GLU A 85 9.00 -26.22 -19.29
CA GLU A 85 8.47 -26.76 -20.54
C GLU A 85 9.55 -26.78 -21.62
N GLU A 86 10.28 -25.69 -21.80
CA GLU A 86 11.42 -25.61 -22.72
C GLU A 86 12.47 -26.68 -22.38
N LEU A 87 12.84 -26.83 -21.11
CA LEU A 87 13.79 -27.85 -20.68
C LEU A 87 13.27 -29.28 -20.96
N SER A 88 11.98 -29.53 -20.77
CA SER A 88 11.35 -30.82 -21.10
C SER A 88 11.39 -31.08 -22.60
N ASN A 89 11.11 -30.06 -23.41
CA ASN A 89 11.14 -30.13 -24.86
C ASN A 89 12.56 -30.38 -25.37
N LEU A 90 13.57 -29.70 -24.81
CA LEU A 90 14.99 -29.92 -25.13
C LEU A 90 15.48 -31.31 -24.72
N ASN A 91 14.92 -31.92 -23.67
CA ASN A 91 15.27 -33.28 -23.26
C ASN A 91 14.48 -34.36 -24.02
N ASN A 92 13.48 -33.98 -24.80
CA ASN A 92 12.63 -34.92 -25.53
C ASN A 92 13.14 -35.12 -26.96
N LYS A 93 13.62 -36.32 -27.25
CA LYS A 93 14.11 -36.71 -28.59
C LYS A 93 13.08 -36.50 -29.70
N ASP A 94 11.79 -36.75 -29.44
CA ASP A 94 10.73 -36.61 -30.45
C ASP A 94 10.49 -35.14 -30.78
N TYR A 95 10.60 -34.25 -29.79
CA TYR A 95 10.53 -32.81 -29.99
C TYR A 95 11.71 -32.28 -30.81
N ILE A 96 12.94 -32.74 -30.50
CA ILE A 96 14.14 -32.40 -31.27
C ILE A 96 14.02 -32.88 -32.72
N GLU A 97 13.54 -34.11 -32.94
CA GLU A 97 13.34 -34.66 -34.28
C GLU A 97 12.30 -33.84 -35.07
N LYS A 98 11.22 -33.41 -34.42
CA LYS A 98 10.22 -32.52 -35.02
C LYS A 98 10.83 -31.18 -35.44
N VAL A 99 11.58 -30.52 -34.55
CA VAL A 99 12.27 -29.25 -34.87
C VAL A 99 13.26 -29.45 -36.02
N ALA A 100 14.02 -30.55 -36.04
CA ALA A 100 14.95 -30.85 -37.12
C ALA A 100 14.24 -31.07 -38.48
N ARG A 101 13.05 -31.68 -38.47
CA ARG A 101 12.22 -31.87 -39.67
C ARG A 101 11.58 -30.56 -40.14
N ASP A 102 11.05 -29.76 -39.22
CA ASP A 102 10.30 -28.54 -39.51
C ASP A 102 11.22 -27.37 -39.91
N ASP A 103 12.29 -27.11 -39.15
CA ASP A 103 13.18 -25.95 -39.35
C ASP A 103 14.37 -26.27 -40.27
N TYR A 104 14.89 -27.50 -40.22
CA TYR A 104 16.11 -27.89 -40.93
C TYR A 104 15.86 -28.88 -42.08
N TYR A 105 14.61 -29.24 -42.36
CA TYR A 105 14.23 -30.21 -43.40
C TYR A 105 15.06 -31.51 -43.33
N LEU A 106 15.31 -32.01 -42.13
CA LEU A 106 16.01 -33.29 -41.94
C LEU A 106 15.05 -34.45 -42.24
N SER A 107 15.47 -35.41 -43.07
CA SER A 107 14.71 -36.65 -43.31
C SER A 107 15.58 -37.89 -43.09
N ASN A 108 14.94 -39.00 -42.71
CA ASN A 108 15.62 -40.28 -42.56
C ASN A 108 15.86 -40.94 -43.91
N LYS A 109 16.72 -41.97 -43.92
CA LYS A 109 16.99 -42.77 -45.13
C LYS A 109 15.70 -43.39 -45.68
N GLY A 110 15.37 -43.04 -46.92
CA GLY A 110 14.18 -43.55 -47.62
C GLY A 110 12.96 -42.61 -47.59
N GLU A 111 13.03 -41.49 -46.87
CA GLU A 111 12.00 -40.44 -46.88
C GLU A 111 12.28 -39.41 -48.00
N VAL A 112 11.22 -38.86 -48.62
CA VAL A 112 11.30 -37.84 -49.68
C VAL A 112 10.61 -36.56 -49.20
N ILE A 113 11.33 -35.43 -49.24
CA ILE A 113 10.83 -34.13 -48.78
C ILE A 113 10.17 -33.39 -49.95
N PHE A 114 8.90 -33.01 -49.78
CA PHE A 114 8.17 -32.18 -50.74
C PHE A 114 8.06 -30.75 -50.22
N LYS A 115 8.67 -29.81 -50.94
CA LYS A 115 8.48 -28.37 -50.69
C LYS A 115 7.27 -27.90 -51.47
N LEU A 116 6.19 -27.53 -50.79
CA LEU A 116 5.02 -26.95 -51.43
C LEU A 116 5.34 -25.49 -51.82
N PRO A 117 4.97 -25.03 -53.02
CA PRO A 117 5.27 -23.67 -53.50
C PRO A 117 4.41 -22.56 -52.85
N ASN A 118 4.03 -22.70 -51.59
CA ASN A 118 3.34 -21.64 -50.85
C ASN A 118 4.26 -21.14 -49.73
N ASN A 119 4.74 -19.91 -49.94
CA ASN A 119 5.46 -19.03 -49.01
C ASN A 119 6.98 -19.21 -48.94
N ASP A 120 7.66 -18.78 -50.01
CA ASP A 120 9.12 -18.55 -50.06
C ASP A 120 9.60 -17.41 -49.12
N ASP A 121 8.71 -16.80 -48.32
CA ASP A 121 9.04 -15.65 -47.47
C ASP A 121 9.51 -16.01 -46.05
N ASP A 122 9.30 -17.23 -45.56
CA ASP A 122 9.68 -17.60 -44.18
C ASP A 122 11.15 -18.02 -44.03
N SER A 123 11.84 -18.35 -45.12
CA SER A 123 13.24 -18.80 -45.09
C SER A 123 14.27 -17.65 -45.01
N LYS A 124 13.87 -16.40 -45.25
CA LYS A 124 14.77 -15.22 -45.24
C LYS A 124 14.70 -14.35 -43.98
N SER A 125 13.75 -14.58 -43.07
CA SER A 125 13.49 -13.64 -41.96
C SER A 125 14.28 -13.88 -40.66
N LYS A 126 15.04 -14.97 -40.51
CA LYS A 126 15.74 -15.30 -39.24
C LYS A 126 17.27 -15.19 -39.23
N SER A 127 17.93 -14.80 -40.32
CA SER A 127 19.40 -14.66 -40.37
C SER A 127 19.91 -13.24 -40.05
N SER A 128 19.09 -12.33 -39.53
CA SER A 128 19.48 -10.93 -39.32
C SER A 128 19.01 -10.40 -37.98
N ASN A 129 19.57 -10.91 -36.88
CA ASN A 129 19.64 -10.15 -35.64
C ASN A 129 20.81 -10.64 -34.78
N ASP A 130 22.02 -10.34 -35.24
CA ASP A 130 23.24 -10.35 -34.42
C ASP A 130 23.87 -8.96 -34.53
N ASN A 131 23.64 -8.14 -33.48
CA ASN A 131 24.41 -6.98 -33.04
C ASN A 131 23.83 -6.45 -31.71
#